data_AF-A0A357T1Q8-F1
#
_entry.id   AF-A0A357T1Q8-F1
#
_cell.length_a   1.000
_cell.length_b   1.000
_cell.length_c   1.000
_cell.angle_alpha   90.00
_cell.angle_beta   90.00
_cell.angle_gamma   90.00
#
_symmetry.space_group_name_H-M   'P 1'
#
loop_
_entity.id
_entity.type
_entity.pdbx_description
1 polymer ?
#
loop_
_entity_poly.entity_id
_entity_poly.type
_entity_poly.pdbx_seq_one_letter_code
_entity_poly.pdbx_strand_id
1 'polypeptide(L)'
;MKKRLLPILALVLSLTLIVGVLFSVANNHLKVAKEKKVMAGFETLMAREALSVAEVINYLDQYINTVSKENASKLLLGLERVQQAELTKWQKRYEDSVLQEKITRVYQDKWSRDEIEEIADEDLKRVLLETADNGFKVETAEGFYFPVIDYTFYEKYYSVVTPDLVAYLELMAVESEQTPVKDAALIIGWDEILNRAERQEEFIREHSSSTQVEP
;
A
#
# COMPACT_ATOMS: atom_id res chain seq x y z
N MET A 1 -23.85 9.40 61.31
CA MET A 1 -23.89 9.77 59.86
C MET A 1 -23.02 8.91 58.93
N LYS A 2 -21.95 8.23 59.38
CA LYS A 2 -21.05 7.47 58.48
C LYS A 2 -21.63 6.18 57.84
N LYS A 3 -22.66 5.54 58.43
CA LYS A 3 -23.20 4.25 57.93
C LYS A 3 -24.02 4.31 56.63
N ARG A 4 -24.56 5.48 56.24
CA ARG A 4 -25.31 5.65 54.98
C ARG A 4 -24.42 6.06 53.79
N LEU A 5 -23.18 6.48 54.05
CA LEU A 5 -22.26 6.96 53.01
C LEU A 5 -21.68 5.80 52.17
N LEU A 6 -21.37 4.67 52.82
CA LEU A 6 -20.79 3.48 52.16
C LEU A 6 -21.69 2.87 51.06
N PRO A 7 -22.99 2.61 51.29
CA PRO A 7 -23.86 2.04 50.26
C PRO A 7 -24.16 3.02 49.12
N ILE A 8 -24.21 4.33 49.39
CA ILE A 8 -24.37 5.36 48.36
C ILE A 8 -23.13 5.42 47.48
N LEU A 9 -21.94 5.35 48.06
CA LEU A 9 -20.68 5.34 47.31
C LEU A 9 -20.55 4.10 46.42
N ALA A 10 -20.96 2.93 46.92
CA ALA A 10 -20.98 1.68 46.16
C ALA A 10 -21.98 1.72 44.98
N LEU A 11 -23.16 2.34 45.18
CA LEU A 11 -24.16 2.54 44.12
C LEU A 11 -23.67 3.52 43.04
N VAL A 12 -22.98 4.60 43.44
CA VAL A 12 -22.42 5.57 42.49
C VAL A 12 -21.29 4.91 41.68
N LEU A 13 -20.41 4.14 42.32
CA LEU A 13 -19.35 3.40 41.62
C LEU A 13 -19.92 2.39 40.62
N SER A 14 -20.94 1.62 41.01
CA SER A 14 -21.56 0.65 40.10
C SER A 14 -22.25 1.33 38.92
N LEU A 15 -22.92 2.47 39.15
CA LEU A 15 -23.53 3.26 38.08
C LEU A 15 -22.49 3.81 37.10
N THR A 16 -21.36 4.32 37.60
CA THR A 16 -20.26 4.80 36.72
C THR A 16 -19.63 3.68 35.90
N LEU A 17 -19.50 2.48 36.47
CA LEU A 17 -19.00 1.31 35.76
C LEU A 17 -19.97 0.89 34.63
N ILE A 18 -21.28 0.87 34.91
CA ILE A 18 -22.31 0.54 33.93
C ILE A 18 -22.34 1.55 32.78
N VAL A 19 -22.26 2.86 33.08
CA VAL A 19 -22.20 3.92 32.06
C VAL A 19 -20.95 3.78 31.20
N GLY A 20 -19.78 3.48 31.80
CA GLY A 20 -18.54 3.24 31.07
C GLY A 20 -18.63 2.03 30.13
N VAL A 21 -19.22 0.91 30.58
CA VAL A 21 -19.43 -0.28 29.76
C VAL A 21 -20.41 0.02 28.62
N LEU A 22 -21.55 0.67 28.89
CA LEU A 22 -22.53 1.04 27.87
C LEU A 22 -21.92 1.97 26.80
N PHE A 23 -21.13 2.96 27.22
CA PHE A 23 -20.44 3.85 26.31
C PHE A 23 -19.41 3.11 25.43
N SER A 24 -18.63 2.20 26.03
CA SER A 24 -17.68 1.36 25.29
C SER A 24 -18.37 0.47 24.26
N VAL A 25 -19.49 -0.17 24.63
CA VAL A 25 -20.26 -1.05 23.74
C VAL A 25 -20.87 -0.24 22.58
N ALA A 26 -21.49 0.90 22.86
CA ALA A 26 -22.05 1.77 21.83
C ALA A 26 -20.97 2.26 20.85
N ASN A 27 -19.79 2.64 21.36
CA ASN A 27 -18.69 3.08 20.52
C ASN A 27 -18.14 1.94 19.63
N ASN A 28 -18.03 0.72 20.17
CA ASN A 28 -17.65 -0.46 19.38
C ASN A 28 -18.65 -0.75 18.26
N HIS A 29 -19.96 -0.69 18.55
CA HIS A 29 -20.98 -0.88 17.51
C HIS A 29 -20.89 0.16 16.40
N LEU A 30 -20.64 1.43 16.74
CA LEU A 30 -20.46 2.49 15.76
C LEU A 30 -19.22 2.26 14.89
N LYS A 31 -18.11 1.83 15.49
CA LYS A 31 -16.88 1.48 14.77
C LYS A 31 -17.12 0.34 13.77
N VAL A 32 -17.74 -0.76 14.23
CA VAL A 32 -18.07 -1.91 13.39
C VAL A 32 -19.02 -1.54 12.25
N ALA A 33 -20.02 -0.68 12.51
CA ALA A 33 -20.96 -0.23 11.48
C ALA A 33 -20.27 0.65 10.41
N LYS A 34 -19.39 1.57 10.83
CA LYS A 34 -18.57 2.38 9.91
C LYS A 34 -17.67 1.51 9.06
N GLU A 35 -16.96 0.59 9.69
CA GLU A 35 -16.06 -0.33 9.02
C GLU A 35 -16.79 -1.19 7.98
N LYS A 36 -17.95 -1.77 8.34
CA LYS A 36 -18.79 -2.50 7.40
C LYS A 36 -19.22 -1.65 6.19
N LYS A 37 -19.53 -0.37 6.42
CA LYS A 37 -19.90 0.57 5.34
C LYS A 37 -18.72 0.83 4.40
N VAL A 38 -17.52 1.02 4.95
CA VAL A 38 -16.29 1.20 4.16
C VAL A 38 -16.02 -0.06 3.34
N MET A 39 -16.02 -1.24 3.96
CA MET A 39 -15.77 -2.47 3.21
C MET A 39 -16.80 -2.70 2.10
N ALA A 40 -18.09 -2.46 2.35
CA ALA A 40 -19.11 -2.58 1.30
C ALA A 40 -18.92 -1.55 0.16
N GLY A 41 -18.48 -0.33 0.49
CA GLY A 41 -18.16 0.70 -0.49
C GLY A 41 -16.95 0.32 -1.34
N PHE A 42 -15.93 -0.28 -0.72
CA PHE A 42 -14.76 -0.80 -1.43
C PHE A 42 -15.14 -1.93 -2.39
N GLU A 43 -15.92 -2.92 -1.96
CA GLU A 43 -16.40 -3.98 -2.85
C GLU A 43 -17.19 -3.42 -4.04
N THR A 44 -18.00 -2.39 -3.81
CA THR A 44 -18.75 -1.71 -4.88
C THR A 44 -17.81 -0.98 -5.86
N LEU A 45 -16.73 -0.38 -5.37
CA LEU A 45 -15.70 0.25 -6.20
C LEU A 45 -14.97 -0.79 -7.05
N MET A 46 -14.55 -1.90 -6.43
CA MET A 46 -13.80 -2.99 -7.07
C MET A 46 -14.63 -3.75 -8.12
N ALA A 47 -15.97 -3.71 -8.03
CA ALA A 47 -16.88 -4.34 -8.98
C ALA A 47 -17.14 -3.53 -10.27
N ARG A 48 -16.54 -2.34 -10.43
CA ARG A 48 -16.70 -1.51 -11.63
C ARG A 48 -15.94 -2.11 -12.81
N GLU A 49 -16.55 -2.08 -14.00
CA GLU A 49 -15.91 -2.56 -15.24
C GLU A 49 -14.68 -1.74 -15.63
N ALA A 50 -14.73 -0.43 -15.40
CA ALA A 50 -13.60 0.47 -15.59
C ALA A 50 -13.24 1.06 -14.22
N LEU A 51 -12.10 0.64 -13.69
CA LEU A 51 -11.56 1.10 -12.41
C LEU A 51 -10.12 1.55 -12.61
N SER A 52 -9.83 2.79 -12.26
CA SER A 52 -8.45 3.30 -12.29
C SER A 52 -7.75 3.08 -10.95
N VAL A 53 -6.41 2.94 -11.00
CA VAL A 53 -5.55 2.89 -9.81
C VAL A 53 -5.78 4.12 -8.93
N ALA A 54 -5.83 5.33 -9.51
CA ALA A 54 -6.09 6.57 -8.79
C ALA A 54 -7.43 6.58 -8.01
N GLU A 55 -8.51 5.99 -8.54
CA GLU A 55 -9.77 5.87 -7.80
C GLU A 55 -9.62 5.00 -6.55
N VAL A 56 -8.84 3.92 -6.65
CA VAL A 56 -8.57 3.02 -5.51
C VAL A 56 -7.70 3.72 -4.48
N ILE A 57 -6.61 4.39 -4.90
CA ILE A 57 -5.75 5.18 -4.00
C ILE A 57 -6.58 6.23 -3.25
N ASN A 58 -7.42 7.00 -3.95
CA ASN A 58 -8.30 7.99 -3.34
C ASN A 58 -9.24 7.38 -2.30
N TYR A 59 -9.76 6.18 -2.56
CA TYR A 59 -10.59 5.46 -1.60
C TYR A 59 -9.80 5.06 -0.35
N LEU A 60 -8.59 4.54 -0.52
CA LEU A 60 -7.70 4.17 0.58
C LEU A 60 -7.33 5.40 1.41
N ASP A 61 -6.83 6.45 0.78
CA ASP A 61 -6.42 7.68 1.47
C ASP A 61 -7.57 8.28 2.30
N GLN A 62 -8.81 8.17 1.81
CA GLN A 62 -9.99 8.63 2.52
C GLN A 62 -10.40 7.73 3.70
N TYR A 63 -10.30 6.40 3.58
CA TYR A 63 -10.99 5.48 4.50
C TYR A 63 -10.11 4.48 5.23
N ILE A 64 -8.84 4.29 4.84
CA ILE A 64 -7.99 3.22 5.40
C ILE A 64 -7.80 3.36 6.93
N ASN A 65 -7.78 4.59 7.45
CA ASN A 65 -7.68 4.90 8.87
C ASN A 65 -8.98 4.64 9.67
N THR A 66 -10.07 4.25 9.01
CA THR A 66 -11.39 4.10 9.63
C THR A 66 -11.82 2.66 9.84
N VAL A 67 -11.00 1.71 9.40
CA VAL A 67 -11.23 0.26 9.49
C VAL A 67 -10.21 -0.39 10.45
N SER A 68 -10.42 -1.67 10.78
CA SER A 68 -9.40 -2.47 11.48
C SER A 68 -8.14 -2.65 10.62
N LYS A 69 -7.01 -3.01 11.23
CA LYS A 69 -5.77 -3.29 10.49
C LYS A 69 -5.98 -4.41 9.47
N GLU A 70 -6.74 -5.43 9.84
CA GLU A 70 -7.05 -6.58 8.99
C GLU A 70 -7.83 -6.15 7.74
N ASN A 71 -8.78 -5.24 7.88
CA ASN A 71 -9.53 -4.72 6.75
C ASN A 71 -8.73 -3.67 5.95
N ALA A 72 -7.92 -2.84 6.61
CA ALA A 72 -6.98 -1.95 5.93
C ALA A 72 -6.00 -2.74 5.04
N SER A 73 -5.49 -3.88 5.52
CA SER A 73 -4.67 -4.80 4.74
C SER A 73 -5.39 -5.32 3.50
N LYS A 74 -6.67 -5.65 3.60
CA LYS A 74 -7.48 -6.07 2.42
C LYS A 74 -7.69 -4.94 1.42
N LEU A 75 -7.90 -3.70 1.89
CA LEU A 75 -7.98 -2.53 1.02
C LEU A 75 -6.67 -2.35 0.25
N LEU A 76 -5.53 -2.44 0.95
CA LEU A 76 -4.20 -2.27 0.38
C LEU A 76 -3.85 -3.36 -0.65
N LEU A 77 -4.11 -4.63 -0.33
CA LEU A 77 -3.97 -5.73 -1.30
C LEU A 77 -4.91 -5.59 -2.51
N GLY A 78 -6.05 -4.93 -2.33
CA GLY A 78 -6.93 -4.56 -3.44
C GLY A 78 -6.30 -3.52 -4.37
N LEU A 79 -5.60 -2.52 -3.83
CA LEU A 79 -4.83 -1.55 -4.61
C LEU A 79 -3.72 -2.25 -5.43
N GLU A 80 -2.92 -3.09 -4.78
CA GLU A 80 -1.84 -3.83 -5.45
C GLU A 80 -2.37 -4.65 -6.63
N ARG A 81 -3.47 -5.37 -6.44
CA ARG A 81 -4.12 -6.16 -7.50
C ARG A 81 -4.53 -5.29 -8.69
N VAL A 82 -5.05 -4.09 -8.45
CA VAL A 82 -5.45 -3.16 -9.52
C VAL A 82 -4.23 -2.58 -10.23
N GLN A 83 -3.16 -2.28 -9.50
CA GLN A 83 -1.89 -1.87 -10.11
C GLN A 83 -1.29 -2.96 -11.00
N GLN A 84 -1.27 -4.22 -10.54
CA GLN A 84 -0.85 -5.36 -11.33
C GLN A 84 -1.71 -5.53 -12.59
N ALA A 85 -3.03 -5.39 -12.48
CA ALA A 85 -3.95 -5.51 -13.63
C ALA A 85 -3.79 -4.38 -14.66
N GLU A 86 -3.53 -3.15 -14.21
CA GLU A 86 -3.33 -1.98 -15.09
C GLU A 86 -1.89 -1.86 -15.61
N LEU A 87 -0.93 -2.62 -15.07
CA LEU A 87 0.49 -2.51 -15.41
C LEU A 87 0.74 -2.65 -16.92
N THR A 88 0.12 -3.63 -17.57
CA THR A 88 0.26 -3.85 -19.03
C THR A 88 -0.19 -2.62 -19.83
N LYS A 89 -1.25 -1.95 -19.40
CA LYS A 89 -1.76 -0.74 -20.07
C LYS A 89 -0.81 0.44 -19.85
N TRP A 90 -0.23 0.56 -18.67
CA TRP A 90 0.82 1.54 -18.37
C TRP A 90 2.08 1.29 -19.20
N GLN A 91 2.54 0.03 -19.30
CA GLN A 91 3.68 -0.34 -20.14
C GLN A 91 3.43 -0.05 -21.61
N LYS A 92 2.23 -0.35 -22.12
CA LYS A 92 1.84 -0.01 -23.50
C LYS A 92 1.87 1.50 -23.77
N ARG A 93 1.54 2.34 -22.79
CA ARG A 93 1.67 3.80 -22.94
C ARG A 93 3.13 4.23 -23.14
N TYR A 94 4.07 3.53 -22.52
CA TYR A 94 5.50 3.79 -22.65
C TYR A 94 6.10 3.27 -23.97
N GLU A 95 5.39 2.42 -24.73
CA GLU A 95 5.81 2.02 -26.09
C GLU A 95 5.77 3.17 -27.11
N ASP A 96 5.19 4.32 -26.77
CA ASP A 96 5.21 5.50 -27.63
C ASP A 96 6.65 6.02 -27.86
N SER A 97 7.05 6.11 -29.12
CA SER A 97 8.42 6.46 -29.49
C SER A 97 8.80 7.90 -29.13
N VAL A 98 7.84 8.83 -29.15
CA VAL A 98 8.09 10.22 -28.76
C VAL A 98 8.32 10.31 -27.26
N LEU A 99 7.55 9.57 -26.46
CA LEU A 99 7.77 9.47 -25.02
C LEU A 99 9.13 8.83 -24.69
N GLN A 100 9.50 7.72 -25.33
CA GLN A 100 10.82 7.10 -25.16
C GLN A 100 11.97 8.06 -25.49
N GLU A 101 11.86 8.81 -26.60
CA GLU A 101 12.87 9.79 -26.99
C GLU A 101 12.98 10.93 -25.97
N LYS A 102 11.84 11.43 -25.48
CA LYS A 102 11.80 12.46 -24.43
C LYS A 102 12.48 11.98 -23.16
N ILE A 103 12.16 10.78 -22.69
CA ILE A 103 12.78 10.15 -21.50
C ILE A 103 14.29 10.03 -21.69
N THR A 104 14.74 9.50 -22.84
CA THR A 104 16.16 9.28 -23.15
C THR A 104 17.01 10.53 -23.01
N ARG A 105 16.45 11.72 -23.29
CA ARG A 105 17.19 12.98 -23.23
C ARG A 105 17.44 13.50 -21.82
N VAL A 106 16.64 13.09 -20.85
CA VAL A 106 16.64 13.64 -19.49
C VAL A 106 16.92 12.60 -18.40
N TYR A 107 16.79 11.31 -18.72
CA TYR A 107 17.02 10.23 -17.76
C TYR A 107 18.51 10.13 -17.39
N GLN A 108 18.77 9.92 -16.10
CA GLN A 108 20.13 9.74 -15.56
C GLN A 108 20.26 8.36 -14.90
N ASP A 109 19.58 8.14 -13.79
CA ASP A 109 19.60 6.86 -13.06
C ASP A 109 18.23 6.47 -12.50
N LYS A 110 17.73 7.13 -11.46
CA LYS A 110 16.43 6.92 -10.83
C LYS A 110 15.79 8.29 -10.73
N TRP A 111 14.47 8.33 -10.92
CA TRP A 111 13.72 9.56 -10.74
C TRP A 111 13.01 9.54 -9.40
N SER A 112 13.46 10.42 -8.51
CA SER A 112 12.65 10.90 -7.41
C SER A 112 11.54 11.83 -7.91
N ARG A 113 10.52 12.04 -7.07
CA ARG A 113 9.44 12.99 -7.39
C ARG A 113 9.98 14.41 -7.63
N ASP A 114 10.92 14.87 -6.81
CA ASP A 114 11.51 16.20 -6.91
C ASP A 114 12.24 16.38 -8.26
N GLU A 115 12.98 15.38 -8.71
CA GLU A 115 13.66 15.41 -10.03
C GLU A 115 12.66 15.43 -11.19
N ILE A 116 11.51 14.77 -11.06
CA ILE A 116 10.45 14.85 -12.07
C ILE A 116 9.88 16.27 -12.14
N GLU A 117 9.68 16.94 -11.00
CA GLU A 117 9.13 18.29 -10.94
C GLU A 117 10.02 19.33 -11.63
N GLU A 118 11.33 19.10 -11.68
CA GLU A 118 12.32 19.96 -12.34
C GLU A 118 12.37 19.81 -13.88
N ILE A 119 11.72 18.79 -14.45
CA ILE A 119 11.73 18.56 -15.91
C ILE A 119 11.12 19.74 -16.66
N ALA A 120 11.81 20.28 -17.66
CA ALA A 120 11.31 21.44 -18.41
C ALA A 120 10.18 21.11 -19.39
N ASP A 121 10.14 19.89 -19.93
CA ASP A 121 9.08 19.44 -20.83
C ASP A 121 7.82 19.11 -20.02
N GLU A 122 6.83 20.01 -20.06
CA GLU A 122 5.60 19.90 -19.26
C GLU A 122 4.75 18.65 -19.61
N ASP A 123 4.81 18.18 -20.86
CA ASP A 123 4.11 16.94 -21.23
C ASP A 123 4.80 15.73 -20.63
N LEU A 124 6.13 15.65 -20.71
CA LEU A 124 6.89 14.57 -20.10
C LEU A 124 6.70 14.56 -18.58
N LYS A 125 6.85 15.71 -17.92
CA LYS A 125 6.63 15.88 -16.48
C LYS A 125 5.26 15.35 -16.08
N ARG A 126 4.21 15.75 -16.79
CA ARG A 126 2.85 15.30 -16.52
C ARG A 126 2.73 13.78 -16.60
N VAL A 127 3.30 13.12 -17.62
CA VAL A 127 3.25 11.65 -17.74
C VAL A 127 3.99 10.96 -16.58
N LEU A 128 5.17 11.48 -16.19
CA LEU A 128 5.98 10.89 -15.13
C LEU A 128 5.35 11.10 -13.75
N LEU A 129 4.79 12.28 -13.47
CA LEU A 129 4.02 12.52 -12.25
C LEU A 129 2.78 11.64 -12.20
N GLU A 130 2.06 11.50 -13.31
CA GLU A 130 0.90 10.59 -13.37
C GLU A 130 1.31 9.13 -13.12
N THR A 131 2.49 8.72 -13.60
CA THR A 131 3.06 7.40 -13.34
C THR A 131 3.33 7.21 -11.84
N ALA A 132 4.02 8.16 -11.22
CA ALA A 132 4.34 8.17 -9.79
C ALA A 132 3.09 8.24 -8.89
N ASP A 133 2.10 9.07 -9.25
CA ASP A 133 0.85 9.24 -8.51
C ASP A 133 -0.03 7.99 -8.55
N ASN A 134 0.17 7.11 -9.55
CA ASN A 134 -0.45 5.78 -9.61
C ASN A 134 0.44 4.68 -8.99
N GLY A 135 1.48 5.04 -8.24
CA GLY A 135 2.36 4.12 -7.52
C GLY A 135 3.21 3.24 -8.42
N PHE A 136 3.56 3.77 -9.60
CA PHE A 136 4.55 3.15 -10.49
C PHE A 136 5.82 4.00 -10.51
N LYS A 137 6.94 3.34 -10.79
CA LYS A 137 8.22 4.00 -11.10
C LYS A 137 8.72 3.57 -12.46
N VAL A 138 9.60 4.37 -13.06
CA VAL A 138 10.21 4.07 -14.35
C VAL A 138 11.47 3.26 -14.15
N GLU A 139 11.53 2.11 -14.80
CA GLU A 139 12.73 1.29 -14.95
C GLU A 139 13.22 1.31 -16.39
N THR A 140 14.44 0.85 -16.62
CA THR A 140 15.01 0.70 -17.95
C THR A 140 15.64 -0.67 -18.15
N ALA A 141 15.54 -1.25 -19.34
CA ALA A 141 16.30 -2.44 -19.77
C ALA A 141 16.58 -2.34 -21.27
N GLU A 142 17.78 -2.71 -21.70
CA GLU A 142 18.21 -2.64 -23.11
C GLU A 142 17.97 -1.27 -23.80
N GLY A 143 17.98 -0.17 -23.04
CA GLY A 143 17.72 1.18 -23.55
C GLY A 143 16.24 1.52 -23.76
N PHE A 144 15.32 0.66 -23.34
CA PHE A 144 13.89 0.89 -23.31
C PHE A 144 13.43 1.26 -21.90
N TYR A 145 12.47 2.18 -21.77
CA TYR A 145 11.93 2.64 -20.49
C TYR A 145 10.51 2.13 -20.29
N PHE A 146 10.20 1.63 -19.10
CA PHE A 146 8.88 1.09 -18.82
C PHE A 146 8.53 1.23 -17.34
N PRO A 147 7.23 1.39 -17.00
CA PRO A 147 6.79 1.43 -15.64
C PRO A 147 6.81 0.02 -15.02
N VAL A 148 7.15 -0.02 -13.74
CA VAL A 148 6.96 -1.15 -12.82
C VAL A 148 6.28 -0.64 -11.55
N ILE A 149 5.72 -1.55 -10.74
CA ILE A 149 5.13 -1.15 -9.45
C ILE A 149 6.22 -0.67 -8.51
N ASP A 150 6.03 0.52 -7.96
CA ASP A 150 6.88 1.05 -6.89
C ASP A 150 6.34 0.57 -5.54
N TYR A 151 6.96 -0.47 -4.97
CA TYR A 151 6.51 -1.02 -3.70
C TYR A 151 6.83 -0.10 -2.51
N THR A 152 7.71 0.89 -2.67
CA THR A 152 7.95 1.93 -1.64
C THR A 152 6.74 2.87 -1.51
N PHE A 153 5.91 2.97 -2.55
CA PHE A 153 4.67 3.75 -2.53
C PHE A 153 3.73 3.36 -1.38
N TYR A 154 3.77 2.10 -0.94
CA TYR A 154 2.89 1.59 0.11
C TYR A 154 3.35 1.95 1.53
N GLU A 155 4.57 2.45 1.72
CA GLU A 155 5.13 2.80 3.04
C GLU A 155 4.22 3.74 3.83
N LYS A 156 3.53 4.66 3.14
CA LYS A 156 2.58 5.60 3.74
C LYS A 156 1.42 4.91 4.50
N TYR A 157 1.16 3.63 4.23
CA TYR A 157 0.09 2.85 4.87
C TYR A 157 0.58 1.89 5.97
N TYR A 158 1.89 1.73 6.18
CA TYR A 158 2.43 0.69 7.08
C TYR A 158 1.91 0.80 8.52
N SER A 159 1.68 2.01 9.02
CA SER A 159 1.19 2.22 10.39
C SER A 159 -0.21 1.65 10.65
N VAL A 160 -1.01 1.48 9.59
CA VAL A 160 -2.45 1.16 9.69
C VAL A 160 -2.81 -0.22 9.16
N VAL A 161 -1.84 -0.98 8.64
CA VAL A 161 -2.02 -2.36 8.19
C VAL A 161 -1.45 -3.37 9.19
N THR A 162 -1.67 -4.65 8.93
CA THR A 162 -1.17 -5.76 9.75
C THR A 162 0.34 -5.94 9.58
N PRO A 163 1.06 -6.40 10.63
CA PRO A 163 2.52 -6.57 10.56
C PRO A 163 2.98 -7.53 9.46
N ASP A 164 2.21 -8.58 9.19
CA ASP A 164 2.54 -9.54 8.12
C ASP A 164 2.47 -8.89 6.74
N LEU A 165 1.49 -8.03 6.48
CA LEU A 165 1.43 -7.31 5.22
C LEU A 165 2.58 -6.30 5.08
N VAL A 166 2.99 -5.64 6.18
CA VAL A 166 4.17 -4.77 6.17
C VAL A 166 5.41 -5.57 5.79
N ALA A 167 5.65 -6.71 6.44
CA ALA A 167 6.82 -7.55 6.15
C ALA A 167 6.84 -8.03 4.68
N TYR A 168 5.68 -8.42 4.13
CA TYR A 168 5.56 -8.73 2.71
C TYR A 168 5.92 -7.53 1.81
N LEU A 169 5.36 -6.35 2.07
CA LEU A 169 5.61 -5.16 1.25
C LEU A 169 7.07 -4.68 1.34
N GLU A 170 7.73 -4.87 2.48
CA GLU A 170 9.16 -4.59 2.65
C GLU A 170 10.03 -5.54 1.79
N LEU A 171 9.69 -6.83 1.72
CA LEU A 171 10.35 -7.78 0.81
C LEU A 171 10.21 -7.33 -0.64
N MET A 172 8.97 -7.01 -1.05
CA MET A 172 8.67 -6.59 -2.41
C MET A 172 9.31 -5.23 -2.76
N ALA A 173 9.44 -4.32 -1.79
CA ALA A 173 10.14 -3.05 -1.95
C ALA A 173 11.63 -3.27 -2.26
N VAL A 174 12.31 -4.18 -1.56
CA VAL A 174 13.70 -4.54 -1.85
C VAL A 174 13.84 -5.14 -3.24
N GLU A 175 12.93 -6.04 -3.63
CA GLU A 175 12.95 -6.67 -4.96
C GLU A 175 12.69 -5.67 -6.09
N SER A 176 11.75 -4.76 -5.88
CA SER A 176 11.45 -3.70 -6.85
C SER A 176 12.59 -2.70 -6.96
N GLU A 177 13.19 -2.26 -5.84
CA GLU A 177 14.26 -1.25 -5.84
C GLU A 177 15.60 -1.76 -6.37
N GLN A 178 15.84 -3.06 -6.25
CA GLN A 178 17.05 -3.74 -6.68
C GLN A 178 16.66 -5.03 -7.39
N THR A 179 16.21 -4.90 -8.64
CA THR A 179 15.89 -6.07 -9.47
C THR A 179 17.08 -7.04 -9.49
N PRO A 180 16.90 -8.34 -9.18
CA PRO A 180 18.03 -9.26 -9.04
C PRO A 180 18.61 -9.69 -10.39
N VAL A 181 17.76 -9.76 -11.42
CA VAL A 181 18.11 -10.24 -12.77
C VAL A 181 17.70 -9.20 -13.81
N LYS A 182 18.64 -8.84 -14.69
CA LYS A 182 18.41 -7.94 -15.82
C LYS A 182 19.20 -8.44 -17.02
N ASP A 183 18.60 -8.44 -18.20
CA ASP A 183 19.20 -8.93 -19.45
C ASP A 183 19.79 -10.36 -19.30
N ALA A 184 19.04 -11.23 -18.62
CA ALA A 184 19.43 -12.60 -18.25
C ALA A 184 20.72 -12.72 -17.40
N ALA A 185 21.21 -11.61 -16.84
CA ALA A 185 22.35 -11.57 -15.94
C ALA A 185 21.91 -11.26 -14.50
N LEU A 186 22.58 -11.89 -13.53
CA LEU A 186 22.44 -11.50 -12.13
C LEU A 186 23.15 -10.16 -11.92
N ILE A 187 22.40 -9.15 -11.48
CA ILE A 187 22.93 -7.79 -11.26
C ILE A 187 23.19 -7.48 -9.78
N ILE A 188 22.85 -8.41 -8.89
CA ILE A 188 23.16 -8.37 -7.46
C ILE A 188 24.21 -9.43 -7.08
N GLY A 189 24.88 -9.26 -5.95
CA GLY A 189 25.86 -10.24 -5.45
C GLY A 189 25.21 -11.51 -4.88
N TRP A 190 25.97 -12.59 -4.80
CA TRP A 190 25.53 -13.84 -4.14
C TRP A 190 25.14 -13.63 -2.67
N ASP A 191 25.86 -12.76 -1.95
CA ASP A 191 25.54 -12.42 -0.56
C ASP A 191 24.14 -11.78 -0.45
N GLU A 192 23.77 -10.94 -1.43
CA GLU A 192 22.44 -10.32 -1.46
C GLU A 192 21.34 -11.35 -1.81
N ILE A 193 21.63 -12.31 -2.69
CA ILE A 193 20.71 -13.44 -2.95
C ILE A 193 20.46 -14.25 -1.68
N LEU A 194 21.52 -14.59 -0.93
CA LEU A 194 21.40 -15.35 0.32
C LEU A 194 20.63 -14.58 1.38
N ASN A 195 20.90 -13.29 1.52
CA ASN A 195 20.19 -12.38 2.42
C ASN A 195 18.71 -12.27 2.07
N ARG A 196 18.35 -12.17 0.79
CA ARG A 196 16.94 -12.19 0.36
C ARG A 196 16.26 -13.51 0.64
N ALA A 197 16.93 -14.63 0.39
CA ALA A 197 16.40 -15.96 0.72
C ALA A 197 16.17 -16.10 2.23
N GLU A 198 17.11 -15.64 3.07
CA GLU A 198 16.97 -15.65 4.53
C GLU A 198 15.76 -14.82 5.00
N ARG A 199 15.55 -13.62 4.43
CA ARG A 199 14.39 -12.78 4.76
C ARG A 199 13.06 -13.41 4.32
N GLN A 200 13.02 -14.06 3.15
CA GLN A 200 11.82 -14.80 2.70
C GLN A 200 11.52 -15.99 3.64
N GLU A 201 12.53 -16.75 4.05
CA GLU A 201 12.38 -17.85 5.01
C GLU A 201 11.93 -17.34 6.40
N GLU A 202 12.45 -16.20 6.84
CA GLU A 202 12.01 -15.54 8.07
C GLU A 202 10.55 -15.11 7.99
N PHE A 203 10.13 -14.50 6.88
CA PHE A 203 8.74 -14.15 6.64
C PHE A 203 7.82 -15.38 6.71
N ILE A 204 8.17 -16.47 6.02
CA ILE A 204 7.38 -17.72 6.03
C ILE A 204 7.26 -18.27 7.47
N ARG A 205 8.34 -18.22 8.24
CA ARG A 205 8.39 -18.72 9.61
C ARG A 205 7.54 -17.88 10.57
N GLU A 206 7.67 -16.55 10.51
CA GLU A 206 7.03 -15.62 11.44
C GLU A 206 5.58 -15.30 11.07
N HIS A 207 5.25 -15.42 9.77
CA HIS A 207 3.95 -15.07 9.21
C HIS A 207 3.31 -16.23 8.44
N SER A 208 3.49 -17.47 8.91
CA SER A 208 2.97 -18.68 8.26
C SER A 208 1.46 -18.72 8.00
N SER A 209 0.66 -17.91 8.69
CA SER A 209 -0.78 -17.76 8.45
C SER A 209 -1.16 -16.59 7.54
N SER A 210 -0.17 -15.84 7.04
CA SER A 210 -0.40 -14.72 6.13
C SER A 210 -0.91 -15.25 4.79
N THR A 211 -1.76 -14.45 4.14
CA THR A 211 -2.19 -14.75 2.78
C THR A 211 -1.10 -14.52 1.73
N GLN A 212 0.05 -13.98 2.12
CA GLN A 212 1.18 -13.66 1.24
C GLN A 212 2.34 -14.67 1.32
N VAL A 213 2.16 -15.83 1.98
CA VAL A 213 3.18 -16.89 2.07
C VAL A 213 3.45 -17.58 0.73
N GLU A 214 2.44 -17.66 -0.13
CA GLU A 214 2.53 -18.14 -1.52
C GLU A 214 2.03 -17.01 -2.45
N PRO A 215 2.85 -15.97 -2.72
CA PRO A 215 2.45 -14.85 -3.56
C PRO A 215 2.26 -15.22 -5.04
#